data_AF-A0A8T0Z158-F1
#
_entry.id   AF-A0A8T0Z158-F1
#
_cell.length_a   1.000
_cell.length_b   1.000
_cell.length_c   1.000
_cell.angle_alpha   90.00
_cell.angle_beta   90.00
_cell.angle_gamma   90.00
#
_symmetry.space_group_name_H-M   'P 1'
#
loop_
_entity.id
_entity.type
_entity.pdbx_description
1 polymer ?
#
loop_
_entity_poly.entity_id
_entity_poly.type
_entity_poly.pdbx_seq_one_letter_code
_entity_poly.pdbx_strand_id
1 'polypeptide(L)'
;MECGAQINAAKIKKAHVLDLTAKACLTYETMHLVLTKSNLAGKVAIYDSSSSTYLTCVRSVAQTLITLLPEGARPSPRVQTYESGLGVQVDSYNCGVYVLLAFEMFCGAEPLGHLDKKSLQCLRYRYLYMWMQA
;
A
#
# COMPACT_ATOMS: atom_id res chain seq x y z
N MET A 1 -7.99 -19.53 23.21
CA MET A 1 -6.93 -18.76 22.50
C MET A 1 -7.58 -17.50 21.97
N GLU A 2 -7.47 -16.43 22.72
CA GLU A 2 -7.98 -15.10 22.37
C GLU A 2 -6.98 -14.43 21.42
N CYS A 3 -7.39 -14.16 20.17
CA CYS A 3 -6.60 -13.32 19.26
C CYS A 3 -7.09 -11.86 19.42
N GLY A 4 -6.85 -11.32 20.62
CA GLY A 4 -7.06 -9.92 20.94
C GLY A 4 -5.87 -9.09 20.50
N ALA A 5 -5.81 -8.73 19.22
CA ALA A 5 -5.00 -7.60 18.79
C ALA A 5 -5.93 -6.40 18.64
N GLN A 6 -6.23 -5.75 19.77
CA GLN A 6 -6.80 -4.41 19.78
C GLN A 6 -5.79 -3.47 19.12
N ILE A 7 -6.01 -3.19 17.83
CA ILE A 7 -5.31 -2.11 17.15
C ILE A 7 -5.87 -0.82 17.76
N ASN A 8 -5.17 -0.32 18.77
CA ASN A 8 -5.51 0.93 19.42
C ASN A 8 -5.53 2.05 18.37
N ALA A 9 -6.73 2.52 18.01
CA ALA A 9 -6.98 3.75 17.26
C ALA A 9 -6.36 5.00 17.93
N ALA A 10 -5.80 4.86 19.14
CA ALA A 10 -5.20 5.90 19.95
C ALA A 10 -3.66 5.82 19.97
N LYS A 11 -2.99 6.14 18.85
CA LYS A 11 -1.59 6.62 18.88
C LYS A 11 -1.09 7.36 17.64
N ILE A 12 -1.98 7.84 16.77
CA ILE A 12 -1.63 8.86 15.78
C ILE A 12 -1.60 10.22 16.53
N LYS A 13 -0.48 10.51 17.19
CA LYS A 13 -0.26 11.77 17.91
C LYS A 13 -0.34 12.95 16.94
N LYS A 14 -1.22 13.90 17.26
CA LYS A 14 -1.61 15.14 16.55
C LYS A 14 -0.49 16.19 16.28
N ALA A 15 0.80 15.85 16.30
CA ALA A 15 1.87 16.86 16.15
C ALA A 15 2.64 16.81 14.82
N HIS A 16 2.47 15.78 14.00
CA HIS A 16 3.06 15.70 12.66
C HIS A 16 2.02 15.05 11.75
N VAL A 17 1.21 15.85 11.06
CA VAL A 17 0.31 15.33 10.03
C VAL A 17 1.18 14.81 8.89
N LEU A 18 1.49 13.51 8.92
CA LEU A 18 2.06 12.78 7.79
C LEU A 18 0.92 12.60 6.79
N ASP A 19 0.85 13.47 5.79
CA ASP A 19 -0.05 13.30 4.66
C ASP A 19 0.37 12.04 3.86
N LEU A 20 -0.42 10.98 3.94
CA LEU A 20 -0.25 9.73 3.21
C LEU A 20 -1.25 9.75 2.06
N THR A 21 -0.77 10.04 0.84
CA THR A 21 -1.60 9.94 -0.36
C THR A 21 -1.31 8.59 -1.04
N ALA A 22 -2.27 7.67 -0.96
CA ALA A 22 -2.32 6.47 -1.78
C ALA A 22 -3.17 6.74 -3.03
N LYS A 23 -2.63 6.41 -4.22
CA LYS A 23 -3.39 6.41 -5.47
C LYS A 23 -3.26 5.03 -6.12
N ALA A 24 -4.40 4.39 -6.37
CA ALA A 24 -4.46 3.12 -7.08
C ALA A 24 -4.69 3.37 -8.57
N CYS A 25 -3.86 2.77 -9.42
CA CYS A 25 -4.15 2.67 -10.85
C CYS A 25 -4.88 1.35 -11.08
N LEU A 26 -6.15 1.43 -11.47
CA LEU A 26 -6.96 0.27 -11.83
C LEU A 26 -6.74 -0.02 -13.32
N THR A 27 -6.09 -1.13 -13.65
CA THR A 27 -6.21 -1.73 -14.99
C THR A 27 -7.09 -2.97 -14.88
N TYR A 28 -7.75 -3.36 -15.97
CA TYR A 28 -8.65 -4.53 -15.98
C TYR A 28 -7.92 -5.84 -15.60
N GLU A 29 -6.59 -5.86 -15.67
CA GLU A 29 -5.75 -7.06 -15.48
C GLU A 29 -4.86 -7.00 -14.23
N THR A 30 -4.55 -5.83 -13.68
CA THR A 30 -3.66 -5.71 -12.50
C THR A 30 -3.95 -4.45 -11.69
N MET A 31 -3.90 -4.60 -10.36
CA MET A 31 -4.01 -3.50 -9.40
C MET A 31 -2.61 -3.03 -8.99
N HIS A 32 -2.29 -1.77 -9.28
CA HIS A 32 -1.03 -1.15 -8.86
C HIS A 32 -1.26 -0.08 -7.81
N LEU A 33 -0.33 0.03 -6.87
CA LEU A 33 -0.40 1.02 -5.80
C LEU A 33 0.80 1.97 -5.85
N VAL A 34 0.52 3.27 -5.93
CA VAL A 34 1.51 4.32 -5.69
C VAL A 34 1.40 4.75 -4.23
N LEU A 35 2.51 4.61 -3.50
CA LEU A 35 2.67 4.87 -2.08
C LEU A 35 3.54 6.11 -1.89
N THR A 36 3.03 7.14 -1.23
CA THR A 36 3.82 8.33 -0.87
C THR A 36 3.75 8.56 0.63
N LYS A 37 4.89 8.90 1.25
CA LYS A 37 4.96 9.27 2.68
C LYS A 37 5.67 10.61 2.84
N SER A 38 4.92 11.61 3.29
CA SER A 38 5.43 12.95 3.59
C SER A 38 6.09 13.03 4.98
N ASN A 39 7.16 12.28 5.21
CA ASN A 39 8.08 12.57 6.32
C ASN A 39 9.32 13.32 5.82
N LEU A 40 10.28 13.66 6.70
CA LEU A 40 11.57 14.30 6.35
C LEU A 40 12.34 13.61 5.20
N ALA A 41 12.02 12.36 4.86
CA ALA A 41 12.65 11.62 3.77
C ALA A 41 11.86 11.64 2.44
N GLY A 42 10.60 12.12 2.42
CA GLY A 42 9.80 12.34 1.22
C GLY A 42 9.81 11.17 0.23
N LYS A 43 9.65 9.93 0.68
CA LYS A 43 9.85 8.76 -0.20
C LYS A 43 8.58 8.47 -1.02
N VAL A 44 8.79 8.25 -2.32
CA VAL A 44 7.77 7.71 -3.24
C VAL A 44 8.13 6.29 -3.59
N ALA A 45 7.18 5.39 -3.37
CA ALA A 45 7.32 3.98 -3.69
C ALA A 45 6.14 3.49 -4.55
N ILE A 46 6.37 2.51 -5.40
CA ILE A 46 5.35 1.81 -6.18
C ILE A 46 5.34 0.35 -5.75
N TYR A 47 4.15 -0.22 -5.61
CA TYR A 47 3.98 -1.62 -5.29
C TYR A 47 3.17 -2.30 -6.39
N ASP A 48 3.63 -3.49 -6.76
CA ASP A 48 3.02 -4.37 -7.75
C ASP A 48 2.93 -5.78 -7.19
N SER A 49 1.72 -6.32 -7.07
CA SER A 49 1.51 -7.65 -6.52
C SER A 49 1.91 -8.76 -7.49
N SER A 50 1.93 -8.52 -8.81
CA SER A 50 2.17 -9.55 -9.83
C SER A 50 3.51 -9.40 -10.56
N SER A 51 4.37 -8.46 -10.15
CA SER A 51 5.63 -8.15 -10.85
C SER A 51 5.42 -7.93 -12.36
N SER A 52 4.35 -7.22 -12.69
CA SER A 52 3.91 -7.00 -14.05
C SER A 52 4.86 -6.10 -14.85
N THR A 53 4.76 -6.18 -16.17
CA THR A 53 5.46 -5.27 -17.09
C THR A 53 4.94 -3.83 -17.04
N TYR A 54 3.82 -3.58 -16.36
CA TYR A 54 3.20 -2.26 -16.23
C TYR A 54 3.94 -1.32 -15.25
N LEU A 55 4.94 -1.81 -14.50
CA LEU A 55 5.73 -0.99 -13.57
C LEU A 55 6.30 0.29 -14.21
N THR A 56 6.66 0.27 -15.49
CA THR A 56 7.14 1.44 -16.22
C THR A 56 6.04 2.51 -16.35
N CYS A 57 4.82 2.11 -16.71
CA CYS A 57 3.67 3.00 -16.80
C CYS A 57 3.28 3.55 -15.42
N VAL A 58 3.26 2.70 -14.39
CA VAL A 58 2.97 3.09 -13.01
C VAL A 58 3.99 4.11 -12.50
N ARG A 59 5.27 3.91 -12.81
CA ARG A 59 6.34 4.88 -12.48
C ARG A 59 6.11 6.23 -13.16
N SER A 60 5.72 6.23 -14.44
CA SER A 60 5.37 7.48 -15.15
C SER A 60 4.19 8.19 -14.49
N VAL A 61 3.15 7.45 -14.10
CA VAL A 61 2.00 8.03 -13.38
C VAL A 61 2.45 8.60 -12.03
N ALA A 62 3.26 7.87 -11.27
CA ALA A 62 3.80 8.35 -10.00
C ALA A 62 4.60 9.65 -10.17
N GLN A 63 5.43 9.76 -11.21
CA GLN A 63 6.17 10.99 -11.52
C GLN A 63 5.23 12.16 -11.87
N THR A 64 4.22 11.94 -12.70
CA THR A 64 3.19 12.95 -12.99
C THR A 64 2.44 13.37 -11.72
N LEU A 65 2.12 12.43 -10.83
CA LEU A 65 1.46 12.75 -9.57
C LEU A 65 2.33 13.63 -8.66
N ILE A 66 3.65 13.42 -8.63
CA ILE A 66 4.57 14.26 -7.87
C ILE A 66 4.57 15.70 -8.38
N THR A 67 4.56 15.91 -9.70
CA THR A 67 4.58 17.28 -10.26
C THR A 67 3.29 18.05 -9.99
N LEU A 68 2.17 17.34 -9.83
CA LEU A 68 0.87 17.91 -9.47
C LEU A 68 0.73 18.27 -8.00
N LEU A 69 1.66 17.86 -7.12
CA LEU A 69 1.64 18.24 -5.71
C LEU A 69 2.17 19.68 -5.51
N PRO A 70 1.66 20.42 -4.51
CA PRO A 70 2.17 21.74 -4.15
C PRO A 70 3.66 21.70 -3.77
N GLU A 71 4.45 22.71 -4.13
CA GLU A 71 5.92 22.72 -3.92
C GLU A 71 6.34 22.38 -2.48
N GLY A 72 5.64 22.93 -1.47
CA GLY A 72 5.93 22.67 -0.05
C GLY A 72 5.55 21.26 0.43
N ALA A 73 4.85 20.48 -0.39
CA ALA A 73 4.40 19.12 -0.10
C ALA A 73 5.01 18.08 -1.07
N ARG A 74 5.88 18.50 -1.99
CA ARG A 74 6.46 17.59 -2.99
C ARG A 74 7.43 16.61 -2.33
N PRO A 75 7.18 15.29 -2.45
CA PRO A 75 8.15 14.28 -2.05
C PRO A 75 9.31 14.25 -3.06
N SER A 76 10.32 13.44 -2.76
CA SER A 76 11.42 13.15 -3.67
C SER A 76 10.89 12.70 -5.04
N PRO A 77 11.46 13.21 -6.15
CA PRO A 77 11.11 12.76 -7.49
C PRO A 77 11.56 11.31 -7.75
N ARG A 78 12.39 10.74 -6.88
CA ARG A 78 12.90 9.38 -7.01
C ARG A 78 11.84 8.37 -6.58
N VAL A 79 11.19 7.78 -7.59
CA VAL A 79 10.25 6.66 -7.42
C VAL A 79 11.02 5.34 -7.28
N GLN A 80 10.75 4.58 -6.22
CA GLN A 80 11.36 3.27 -5.95
C GLN A 80 10.30 2.16 -5.98
N THR A 81 10.70 0.92 -6.23
CA THR A 81 9.81 -0.23 -6.00
C THR A 81 9.78 -0.54 -4.50
N TYR A 82 8.59 -0.75 -3.95
CA TYR A 82 8.41 -1.17 -2.57
C TYR A 82 8.52 -2.70 -2.47
N GLU A 83 9.55 -3.17 -1.80
CA GLU A 83 9.74 -4.59 -1.51
C GLU A 83 9.01 -4.96 -0.22
N SER A 84 7.78 -5.48 -0.34
CA SER A 84 6.94 -5.84 0.81
C SER A 84 7.35 -7.16 1.47
N GLY A 85 8.13 -8.01 0.80
CA GLY A 85 8.45 -9.36 1.29
C GLY A 85 7.28 -10.35 1.25
N LEU A 86 6.12 -9.96 0.69
CA LEU A 86 4.94 -10.82 0.54
C LEU A 86 5.10 -11.88 -0.57
N GLY A 87 6.11 -11.71 -1.43
CA GLY A 87 6.29 -12.48 -2.66
C GLY A 87 5.40 -11.96 -3.80
N VAL A 88 5.42 -12.70 -4.91
CA VAL A 88 4.61 -12.42 -6.10
C VAL A 88 3.31 -13.20 -6.01
N GLN A 89 2.18 -12.52 -6.21
CA GLN A 89 0.88 -13.14 -6.36
C GLN A 89 0.87 -14.06 -7.59
N VAL A 90 0.41 -15.29 -7.42
CA VAL A 90 0.39 -16.31 -8.47
C VAL A 90 -0.96 -16.51 -9.16
N ASP A 91 -2.00 -15.82 -8.69
CA ASP A 91 -3.35 -15.86 -9.26
C ASP A 91 -3.80 -14.49 -9.78
N SER A 92 -4.99 -14.42 -10.41
CA SER A 92 -5.51 -13.20 -11.03
C SER A 92 -6.47 -12.37 -10.16
N TYR A 93 -6.79 -12.79 -8.92
CA TYR A 93 -7.91 -12.23 -8.16
C TYR A 93 -7.57 -11.77 -6.74
N ASN A 94 -6.38 -12.09 -6.21
CA ASN A 94 -5.90 -11.63 -4.90
C ASN A 94 -5.18 -10.26 -4.91
N CYS A 95 -4.97 -9.62 -6.06
CA CYS A 95 -4.16 -8.41 -6.20
C CYS A 95 -4.60 -7.29 -5.25
N GLY A 96 -5.91 -7.08 -5.10
CA GLY A 96 -6.45 -6.12 -4.14
C GLY A 96 -6.06 -6.39 -2.69
N VAL A 97 -5.98 -7.66 -2.28
CA VAL A 97 -5.58 -8.05 -0.91
C VAL A 97 -4.11 -7.76 -0.67
N TYR A 98 -3.25 -8.10 -1.65
CA TYR A 98 -1.81 -7.80 -1.58
C TYR A 98 -1.56 -6.29 -1.52
N VAL A 99 -2.28 -5.52 -2.34
CA VAL A 99 -2.22 -4.05 -2.36
C VAL A 99 -2.62 -3.45 -1.01
N LEU A 100 -3.73 -3.89 -0.42
CA LEU A 100 -4.20 -3.41 0.89
C LEU A 100 -3.21 -3.76 2.01
N LEU A 101 -2.66 -4.97 2.00
CA LEU A 101 -1.69 -5.38 3.02
C LEU A 101 -0.36 -4.64 2.86
N ALA A 102 0.15 -4.49 1.63
CA ALA A 102 1.36 -3.72 1.38
C ALA A 102 1.20 -2.25 1.82
N PHE A 103 0.00 -1.68 1.67
CA PHE A 103 -0.32 -0.36 2.20
C PHE A 103 -0.25 -0.30 3.73
N GLU A 104 -0.83 -1.26 4.44
CA GLU A 104 -0.76 -1.35 5.91
C GLU A 104 0.70 -1.44 6.38
N MET A 105 1.49 -2.32 5.75
CA MET A 105 2.92 -2.49 6.05
C MET A 105 3.71 -1.21 5.77
N PHE A 106 3.43 -0.52 4.66
CA PHE A 106 4.05 0.76 4.33
C PHE A 106 3.72 1.84 5.38
N CYS A 107 2.53 1.78 5.99
CA CYS A 107 2.12 2.64 7.09
C CYS A 107 2.75 2.24 8.45
N GLY A 108 3.45 1.10 8.52
CA GLY A 108 4.17 0.64 9.71
C GLY A 108 3.55 -0.57 10.41
N ALA A 109 2.61 -1.28 9.79
CA ALA A 109 2.15 -2.57 10.29
C ALA A 109 3.26 -3.63 10.19
N GLU A 110 3.20 -4.63 11.07
CA GLU A 110 4.18 -5.72 11.09
C GLU A 110 4.19 -6.54 9.79
N PRO A 111 5.36 -6.93 9.26
CA PRO A 111 5.45 -7.79 8.09
C PRO A 111 4.88 -9.18 8.36
N LEU A 112 4.01 -9.67 7.49
CA LEU A 112 3.46 -11.03 7.58
C LEU A 112 4.28 -12.08 6.79
N GLY A 113 5.19 -11.63 5.92
CA GLY A 113 5.95 -12.53 5.05
C GLY A 113 5.06 -13.25 4.03
N HIS A 114 5.37 -14.53 3.76
CA HIS A 114 4.65 -15.32 2.76
C HIS A 114 3.20 -15.64 3.19
N LEU A 115 2.25 -15.48 2.27
CA LEU A 115 0.82 -15.66 2.52
C LEU A 115 0.30 -16.96 1.91
N ASP A 116 -0.27 -17.83 2.75
CA ASP A 116 -1.01 -18.99 2.28
C ASP A 116 -2.46 -18.62 1.87
N LYS A 117 -3.14 -19.56 1.20
CA LYS A 117 -4.53 -19.37 0.73
C LYS A 117 -5.49 -19.04 1.86
N LYS A 118 -5.30 -19.64 3.04
CA LYS A 118 -6.17 -19.44 4.21
C LYS A 118 -6.01 -18.02 4.76
N SER A 119 -4.78 -17.55 4.87
CA SER A 119 -4.43 -16.20 5.30
C SER A 119 -5.03 -15.15 4.36
N LEU A 120 -4.94 -15.36 3.04
CA LEU A 120 -5.57 -14.50 2.04
C LEU A 120 -7.09 -14.42 2.19
N GLN A 121 -7.77 -15.54 2.47
CA GLN A 121 -9.21 -15.56 2.73
C GLN A 121 -9.57 -14.81 4.03
N CYS A 122 -8.80 -15.01 5.10
CA CYS A 122 -8.99 -14.28 6.35
C CYS A 122 -8.81 -12.77 6.17
N LEU A 123 -7.77 -12.34 5.41
CA LEU A 123 -7.52 -10.94 5.10
C LEU A 123 -8.66 -10.32 4.29
N ARG A 124 -9.17 -11.03 3.27
CA ARG A 124 -10.36 -10.58 2.51
C ARG A 124 -11.55 -10.31 3.42
N TYR A 125 -11.85 -11.26 4.31
CA TYR A 125 -12.94 -11.10 5.26
C TYR A 125 -12.68 -9.92 6.21
N ARG A 126 -11.45 -9.77 6.71
CA ARG A 126 -11.06 -8.63 7.57
C ARG A 126 -11.31 -7.30 6.88
N TYR A 127 -10.86 -7.12 5.64
CA TYR A 127 -11.06 -5.87 4.90
C TYR A 127 -12.54 -5.61 4.59
N LEU A 128 -13.30 -6.66 4.21
CA LEU A 128 -14.74 -6.54 4.01
C LEU A 128 -15.46 -6.13 5.30
N TYR A 129 -15.13 -6.78 6.42
CA TYR A 129 -15.70 -6.46 7.73
C TYR A 129 -15.38 -5.02 8.15
N MET A 130 -14.13 -4.58 8.03
CA MET A 130 -13.78 -3.18 8.31
C MET A 130 -14.57 -2.20 7.44
N TRP A 131 -14.80 -2.53 6.17
CA TRP A 131 -15.59 -1.68 5.27
C TRP A 131 -17.06 -1.60 5.67
N MET A 132 -17.66 -2.70 6.15
CA MET A 132 -19.05 -2.71 6.62
C MET A 132 -19.27 -1.94 7.93
N GLN A 133 -18.20 -1.67 8.69
CA GLN A 133 -18.25 -1.00 9.98
C GLN A 133 -17.89 0.49 9.91
N ALA A 134 -17.51 0.99 8.72
CA ALA A 134 -17.08 2.37 8.46
C ALA A 134 -18.24 3.25 7.98
#